data_AF-A0A3D1L2Y7-F1
#
_entry.id   AF-A0A3D1L2Y7-F1
#
_cell.length_a   1.000
_cell.length_b   1.000
_cell.length_c   1.000
_cell.angle_alpha   90.00
_cell.angle_beta   90.00
_cell.angle_gamma   90.00
#
_symmetry.space_group_name_H-M   'P 1'
#
loop_
_entity.id
_entity.type
_entity.pdbx_description
1 polymer ?
#
loop_
_entity_poly.entity_id
_entity_poly.type
_entity_poly.pdbx_seq_one_letter_code
_entity_poly.pdbx_strand_id
1 'polypeptide(L)' 'MFFEYTVDGTWELGRVYQKPGTELIFGHGGDYEGMCTDFSMYLNSGHTAIVLSNMDPPFAHFISEKLRNL' A
#
# COMPACT_ATOMS: atom_id res chain seq x y z
N MET A 1 -12.19 -8.00 5.03
CA MET A 1 -12.76 -7.16 3.95
C MET A 1 -11.58 -6.75 3.10
N PHE A 2 -11.36 -7.40 1.96
CA PHE A 2 -10.28 -7.04 1.04
C PHE A 2 -10.75 -5.81 0.25
N PHE A 3 -10.04 -4.69 0.38
CA PHE A 3 -10.34 -3.52 -0.44
C PHE A 3 -9.77 -3.77 -1.84
N GLU A 4 -10.60 -4.29 -2.72
CA GLU A 4 -10.29 -4.46 -4.14
C GLU A 4 -10.51 -3.13 -4.86
N TYR A 5 -9.43 -2.53 -5.37
CA TYR A 5 -9.56 -1.66 -6.52
C TYR A 5 -8.44 -1.94 -7.52
N THR A 6 -8.84 -2.08 -8.77
CA THR A 6 -7.99 -2.42 -9.90
C THR A 6 -7.74 -1.18 -10.74
N VAL A 7 -6.49 -1.00 -11.18
CA VAL A 7 -6.17 -0.21 -12.37
C VAL A 7 -5.78 -1.24 -13.42
N ASP A 8 -6.62 -1.38 -14.45
CA ASP A 8 -6.38 -2.18 -15.67
C ASP A 8 -6.27 -3.71 -15.55
N GLY A 9 -6.83 -4.32 -14.49
CA GLY A 9 -7.13 -5.77 -14.48
C GLY A 9 -5.92 -6.71 -14.52
N THR A 10 -4.71 -6.23 -14.28
CA THR A 10 -3.49 -7.04 -14.25
C THR A 10 -3.01 -7.26 -12.81
N TRP A 11 -3.30 -8.45 -12.29
CA TRP A 11 -2.68 -8.98 -11.06
C TRP A 11 -1.24 -9.38 -11.38
N GLU A 12 -0.29 -8.45 -11.31
CA GLU A 12 1.11 -8.88 -11.23
C GLU A 12 1.39 -9.38 -9.81
N LEU A 13 1.61 -10.70 -9.69
CA LEU A 13 2.11 -11.47 -8.55
C LEU A 13 2.38 -10.65 -7.26
N GLY A 14 1.36 -10.50 -6.42
CA GLY A 14 1.49 -9.97 -5.05
C GLY A 14 1.86 -8.49 -4.96
N ARG A 15 1.41 -7.65 -5.90
CA ARG A 15 1.76 -6.21 -5.93
C ARG A 15 0.51 -5.35 -5.99
N VAL A 16 0.59 -4.17 -5.37
CA VAL A 16 -0.38 -3.09 -5.50
C VAL A 16 0.23 -2.00 -6.38
N TYR A 17 -0.49 -1.64 -7.44
CA TYR A 17 -0.12 -0.58 -8.38
C TYR A 17 -1.16 0.53 -8.33
N GLN A 18 -0.74 1.76 -8.06
CA GLN A 18 -1.64 2.93 -7.96
C GLN A 18 -1.03 4.13 -8.68
N LYS A 19 -1.89 4.97 -9.27
CA LYS A 19 -1.47 6.20 -9.94
C LYS A 19 -2.27 7.43 -9.47
N PRO A 20 -2.12 7.89 -8.21
CA PRO A 20 -2.79 9.08 -7.74
C PRO A 20 -2.18 10.34 -8.36
N GLY A 21 -3.00 11.13 -9.07
CA GLY A 21 -2.53 12.33 -9.76
C GLY A 21 -1.42 12.02 -10.77
N THR A 22 -0.24 12.61 -10.57
CA THR A 22 0.96 12.33 -11.38
C THR A 22 1.89 11.32 -10.74
N GLU A 23 1.63 10.83 -9.54
CA GLU A 23 2.52 9.91 -8.82
C GLU A 23 2.25 8.47 -9.23
N LEU A 24 3.30 7.65 -9.23
CA LEU A 24 3.26 6.24 -9.53
C LEU A 24 3.72 5.44 -8.32
N ILE A 25 2.80 4.66 -7.73
CA ILE A 25 3.04 3.94 -6.49
C ILE A 25 3.08 2.44 -6.76
N PHE A 26 4.14 1.81 -6.30
CA PHE A 26 4.31 0.36 -6.32
C PHE A 26 4.50 -0.17 -4.91
N GLY A 27 3.78 -1.20 -4.52
CA GLY A 27 3.81 -1.67 -3.14
C GLY A 27 3.35 -3.10 -2.93
N HIS A 28 3.47 -3.55 -1.68
CA HIS A 28 2.83 -4.75 -1.18
C HIS A 28 2.55 -4.59 0.31
N GLY A 29 1.49 -5.23 0.78
CA GLY A 29 1.14 -5.28 2.19
C GLY A 29 0.94 -6.72 2.63
N GLY A 30 1.13 -6.95 3.92
CA GLY A 30 1.02 -8.27 4.52
C GLY A 30 0.32 -8.20 5.87
N ASP A 31 -0.58 -9.15 6.08
CA ASP A 31 -1.47 -9.23 7.23
C ASP A 31 -1.33 -10.58 7.94
N TYR A 32 -1.21 -10.55 9.26
CA TYR A 32 -1.26 -11.71 10.14
C TYR A 32 -1.86 -11.31 11.51
N GLU A 33 -2.26 -12.27 12.34
CA GLU A 33 -2.72 -11.98 13.70
C GLU A 33 -1.61 -11.27 14.50
N GLY A 34 -1.92 -10.11 15.05
CA GLY A 34 -0.98 -9.23 15.75
C GLY A 34 0.03 -8.50 14.87
N MET A 35 -0.13 -8.52 13.53
CA MET A 35 0.80 -7.87 12.60
C MET A 35 0.12 -7.37 11.33
N CYS A 36 0.38 -6.11 10.99
CA CYS A 36 -0.08 -5.51 9.75
C CYS A 36 1.05 -4.67 9.17
N THR A 37 1.32 -4.83 7.88
CA THR A 37 2.46 -4.20 7.21
C THR A 37 2.06 -3.66 5.84
N ASP A 38 2.67 -2.55 5.45
CA ASP A 38 2.48 -1.97 4.12
C ASP A 38 3.79 -1.31 3.66
N PHE A 39 4.16 -1.59 2.41
CA PHE A 39 5.31 -1.03 1.73
C PHE A 39 4.83 -0.32 0.47
N SER A 40 5.30 0.91 0.26
CA SER A 40 4.96 1.72 -0.90
C SER A 40 6.18 2.49 -1.40
N MET A 41 6.53 2.33 -2.67
CA MET A 41 7.51 3.14 -3.40
C MET A 41 6.79 4.16 -4.28
N TYR A 42 7.17 5.42 -4.16
CA TYR A 42 6.64 6.54 -4.93
C TYR A 42 7.67 6.91 -5.98
N LEU A 43 7.48 6.43 -7.21
CA LEU A 43 8.53 6.40 -8.23
C LEU A 43 8.86 7.79 -8.79
N ASN A 44 7.90 8.70 -8.85
CA ASN A 44 8.12 10.01 -9.44
C ASN A 44 8.70 11.00 -8.42
N SER A 45 8.25 10.96 -7.17
CA SER A 45 8.87 11.74 -6.08
C SER A 45 10.16 11.12 -5.53
N GLY A 46 10.42 9.83 -5.80
CA GLY A 46 11.62 9.12 -5.33
C GLY A 46 11.58 8.78 -3.84
N HIS A 47 10.39 8.69 -3.24
CA HIS A 47 10.20 8.37 -1.82
C HIS A 47 9.83 6.90 -1.62
N THR A 48 10.10 6.39 -0.43
CA THR A 48 9.65 5.05 0.00
C THR A 48 9.08 5.15 1.41
N ALA A 49 7.89 4.58 1.59
CA ALA A 49 7.24 4.47 2.88
C ALA A 49 7.11 2.99 3.27
N ILE A 50 7.44 2.70 4.53
CA ILE A 50 7.22 1.40 5.16
C ILE A 50 6.44 1.66 6.43
N VAL A 51 5.30 0.97 6.58
CA VAL A 51 4.49 0.99 7.79
C VAL A 51 4.51 -0.40 8.39
N LEU A 52 4.94 -0.50 9.65
CA LEU A 52 4.95 -1.73 10.44
C LEU A 52 4.08 -1.51 11.67
N SER A 53 3.13 -2.42 11.89
CA SER A 53 2.21 -2.39 13.02
C SER A 53 2.20 -3.75 13.70
N ASN A 54 2.26 -3.74 15.03
CA ASN A 54 2.01 -4.90 15.89
C ASN A 54 0.53 -4.99 16.33
N MET A 55 -0.35 -4.30 15.61
CA MET A 55 -1.81 -4.40 15.75
C MET A 55 -2.38 -5.16 14.55
N ASP A 56 -3.54 -5.78 14.76
CA ASP A 56 -4.27 -6.48 13.71
C ASP A 56 -4.60 -5.59 12.50
N PRO A 57 -4.86 -6.17 11.32
CA PRO A 57 -5.33 -5.40 10.16
C PRO A 57 -6.64 -4.64 10.47
N PRO A 58 -6.84 -3.43 9.90
CA PRO A 58 -6.10 -2.82 8.80
C PRO A 58 -5.20 -1.63 9.21
N PHE A 59 -4.60 -1.65 10.41
CA PHE A 59 -3.92 -0.46 10.95
C PHE A 59 -2.79 0.10 10.05
N ALA A 60 -1.93 -0.76 9.49
CA ALA A 60 -0.85 -0.28 8.61
C ALA A 60 -1.40 0.27 7.29
N HIS A 61 -2.43 -0.37 6.72
CA HIS A 61 -3.08 0.10 5.49
C HIS A 61 -3.73 1.47 5.68
N PHE A 62 -4.37 1.72 6.82
CA PHE A 62 -4.96 3.02 7.14
C PHE A 62 -3.92 4.15 7.20
N ILE A 63 -2.78 3.90 7.82
CA ILE A 63 -1.69 4.88 7.87
C ILE A 63 -1.09 5.09 6.49
N SER A 64 -0.86 4.01 5.73
CA SER A 64 -0.37 4.13 4.35
C SER A 64 -1.32 4.92 3.45
N GLU A 65 -2.64 4.73 3.59
CA GLU A 65 -3.63 5.52 2.85
C GLU A 65 -3.54 7.01 3.20
N LYS A 66 -3.32 7.36 4.47
CA LYS A 66 -3.09 8.76 4.85
C LYS A 66 -1.80 9.32 4.26
N LEU A 67 -0.71 8.54 4.27
CA LEU A 67 0.58 8.97 3.70
C LEU A 67 0.49 9.24 2.20
N ARG A 68 -0.33 8.48 1.47
CA ARG A 68 -0.57 8.68 0.03
C ARG A 68 -1.34 9.98 -0.29
N ASN A 69 -2.03 10.55 0.69
CA ASN A 69 -2.87 11.74 0.54
C ASN A 69 -2.23 13.02 1.12
N LEU A 70 -0.94 12.97 1.52
CA LEU A 70 -0.16 14.14 1.94
C LEU A 70 0.52 14.79 0.73
#